data_AF-A0A661JNY2-F1
#
_entry.id   AF-A0A661JNY2-F1
#
_cell.length_a   1.000
_cell.length_b   1.000
_cell.length_c   1.000
_cell.angle_alpha   90.00
_cell.angle_beta   90.00
_cell.angle_gamma   90.00
#
_symmetry.space_group_name_H-M   'P 1'
#
loop_
_entity.id
_entity.type
_entity.pdbx_description
1 polymer ?
#
loop_
_entity_poly.entity_id
_entity_poly.type
_entity_poly.pdbx_seq_one_letter_code
_entity_poly.pdbx_strand_id
1 'polypeptide(L)'
;GEAVLEGKARVVNEREEDVTERFLVGAEEVLRIARTLEVRKAILKERSPSCGVRWTHGREGLLEGMGVTAALLQREGIILVSDEELKGLP
;
A
#
# COMPACT_ATOMS: atom_id res chain seq x y z
N GLY A 1 -6.26 1.86 1.71
CA GLY A 1 -5.55 0.74 2.36
C GLY A 1 -6.38 0.19 3.49
N GLU A 2 -6.43 0.90 4.62
CA GLU A 2 -7.15 0.50 5.84
C GLU A 2 -8.59 0.00 5.59
N ALA A 3 -9.42 0.78 4.88
CA ALA A 3 -10.79 0.38 4.59
C ALA A 3 -10.90 -0.91 3.76
N VAL A 4 -9.90 -1.22 2.92
CA VAL A 4 -9.85 -2.48 2.16
C VAL A 4 -9.51 -3.65 3.10
N LEU A 5 -8.53 -3.47 3.99
CA LEU A 5 -8.16 -4.47 4.99
C LEU A 5 -9.30 -4.76 5.99
N GLU A 6 -10.19 -3.80 6.22
CA GLU A 6 -11.39 -3.96 7.05
C GLU A 6 -12.60 -4.51 6.29
N GLY A 7 -12.49 -4.77 4.99
CA GLY A 7 -13.60 -5.21 4.14
C GLY A 7 -14.66 -4.14 3.89
N LYS A 8 -14.35 -2.87 4.11
CA LYS A 8 -15.26 -1.71 3.94
C LYS A 8 -15.09 -0.99 2.60
N ALA A 9 -14.05 -1.33 1.84
CA ALA A 9 -13.78 -0.77 0.52
C ALA A 9 -13.25 -1.84 -0.43
N ARG A 10 -13.31 -1.55 -1.73
CA ARG A 10 -12.85 -2.43 -2.80
C ARG A 10 -11.82 -1.72 -3.68
N VAL A 11 -10.93 -2.50 -4.28
CA VAL A 11 -10.08 -2.06 -5.38
C VAL A 11 -10.69 -2.54 -6.68
N VAL A 12 -10.98 -1.62 -7.58
CA VAL A 12 -11.55 -1.93 -8.90
C VAL A 12 -10.61 -1.48 -9.99
N ASN A 13 -10.56 -2.21 -11.10
CA ASN A 13 -9.82 -1.79 -12.28
C ASN A 13 -10.68 -0.90 -13.21
N GLU A 14 -10.12 -0.43 -14.32
CA GLU A 14 -10.79 0.42 -15.30
C GLU A 14 -11.98 -0.27 -16.01
N ARG A 15 -12.06 -1.60 -15.93
CA ARG A 15 -13.18 -2.41 -16.44
C ARG A 15 -14.25 -2.66 -15.38
N GLU A 16 -14.15 -2.00 -14.23
CA GLU A 16 -15.02 -2.16 -13.06
C GLU A 16 -14.98 -3.54 -12.41
N GLU A 17 -13.94 -4.34 -12.71
CA GLU A 17 -13.75 -5.64 -12.09
C GLU A 17 -13.18 -5.47 -10.67
N ASP A 18 -13.75 -6.19 -9.71
CA ASP A 18 -13.22 -6.26 -8.36
C ASP A 18 -11.91 -7.05 -8.35
N VAL A 19 -10.82 -6.35 -8.04
CA VAL A 19 -9.47 -6.91 -7.96
C VAL A 19 -8.93 -6.87 -6.52
N THR A 20 -9.80 -6.64 -5.53
CA THR A 20 -9.44 -6.50 -4.12
C THR A 20 -8.61 -7.67 -3.62
N GLU A 21 -9.01 -8.91 -3.94
CA GLU A 21 -8.32 -10.12 -3.53
C GLU A 21 -6.86 -10.15 -3.98
N ARG A 22 -6.59 -9.69 -5.22
CA ARG A 22 -5.22 -9.66 -5.75
C ARG A 22 -4.32 -8.68 -4.98
N PHE A 23 -4.90 -7.58 -4.51
CA PHE A 23 -4.19 -6.61 -3.67
C PHE A 23 -3.94 -7.14 -2.26
N LEU A 24 -4.91 -7.85 -1.67
CA LEU A 24 -4.76 -8.49 -0.36
C LEU A 24 -3.67 -9.56 -0.39
N VAL A 25 -3.74 -10.50 -1.35
CA VAL A 25 -2.72 -11.55 -1.53
C VAL A 25 -1.33 -10.94 -1.75
N GLY A 26 -1.22 -9.91 -2.59
CA GLY A 26 0.05 -9.24 -2.81
C GLY A 26 0.61 -8.57 -1.54
N ALA A 27 -0.24 -7.92 -0.75
CA ALA A 27 0.15 -7.31 0.51
C ALA A 27 0.64 -8.35 1.53
N GLU A 28 -0.07 -9.48 1.64
CA GLU A 28 0.31 -10.58 2.53
C GLU A 28 1.65 -11.21 2.13
N GLU A 29 1.90 -11.42 0.84
CA GLU A 29 3.18 -11.94 0.38
C GLU A 29 4.34 -10.99 0.67
N VAL A 30 4.13 -9.67 0.51
CA VAL A 30 5.13 -8.67 0.90
C VAL A 30 5.37 -8.69 2.40
N LEU A 31 4.32 -8.79 3.22
CA LEU A 31 4.46 -8.92 4.67
C LEU A 31 5.23 -10.19 5.07
N ARG A 32 4.96 -11.32 4.39
CA ARG A 32 5.67 -12.58 4.61
C ARG A 32 7.17 -12.41 4.32
N ILE A 33 7.51 -11.75 3.22
CA ILE A 33 8.91 -11.43 2.88
C ILE A 33 9.52 -10.52 3.95
N ALA A 34 8.81 -9.45 4.34
CA ALA A 34 9.28 -8.49 5.33
C ALA A 34 9.57 -9.15 6.69
N ARG A 35 8.67 -10.04 7.15
CA ARG A 35 8.87 -10.82 8.38
C ARG A 35 10.04 -11.78 8.26
N THR A 36 10.16 -12.49 7.14
CA THR A 36 11.25 -13.46 6.89
C THR A 36 12.62 -12.79 6.91
N LEU A 37 12.71 -11.56 6.40
CA LEU A 37 13.94 -10.78 6.33
C LEU A 37 14.12 -9.80 7.50
N GLU A 38 13.26 -9.88 8.52
CA GLU A 38 13.26 -8.97 9.69
C GLU A 38 13.32 -7.47 9.31
N VAL A 39 12.62 -7.09 8.25
CA VAL A 39 12.58 -5.73 7.72
C VAL A 39 11.94 -4.79 8.75
N ARG A 40 12.65 -3.71 9.08
CA ARG A 40 12.14 -2.65 9.97
C ARG A 40 11.71 -1.39 9.24
N LYS A 41 12.18 -1.20 8.01
CA LYS A 41 11.87 -0.05 7.16
C LYS A 41 11.68 -0.48 5.72
N ALA A 42 10.62 -0.01 5.08
CA ALA A 42 10.32 -0.26 3.68
C ALA A 42 10.19 1.07 2.91
N ILE A 43 10.82 1.13 1.74
CA ILE A 43 10.68 2.24 0.80
C ILE A 43 9.63 1.83 -0.23
N LEU A 44 8.59 2.65 -0.38
CA LEU A 44 7.44 2.34 -1.21
C LEU A 44 7.16 3.43 -2.23
N LYS A 45 6.65 3.02 -3.41
CA LYS A 45 6.24 3.94 -4.48
C LYS A 45 4.97 4.69 -4.07
N GLU A 46 5.09 6.01 -3.90
CA GLU A 46 3.99 6.90 -3.57
C GLU A 46 2.88 6.88 -4.63
N ARG A 47 1.64 7.20 -4.22
CA ARG A 47 0.43 7.31 -5.06
C ARG A 47 -0.12 5.98 -5.59
N SER A 48 0.63 4.88 -5.45
CA SER A 48 0.17 3.56 -5.85
C SER A 48 -1.01 3.08 -5.00
N PRO A 49 -2.08 2.52 -5.60
CA PRO A 49 -3.17 1.85 -4.87
C PRO A 49 -2.73 0.74 -3.92
N SER A 50 -1.54 0.17 -4.14
CA SER A 50 -0.94 -0.83 -3.27
C SER A 50 0.08 -0.21 -2.30
N CYS A 51 0.97 0.64 -2.81
CA CYS A 51 2.20 1.02 -2.10
C CYS A 51 2.22 2.47 -1.59
N GLY A 52 1.24 3.30 -1.94
CA GLY A 52 1.19 4.69 -1.52
C GLY A 52 1.28 4.85 0.00
N VAL A 53 2.15 5.73 0.49
CA VAL A 53 2.41 5.91 1.93
C VAL A 53 1.58 7.07 2.48
N ARG A 54 1.39 8.14 1.69
CA ARG A 54 0.58 9.29 2.10
C ARG A 54 -0.61 9.49 1.18
N TRP A 55 -0.45 9.12 -0.09
CA TRP A 55 -1.46 9.32 -1.11
C TRP A 55 -1.67 8.05 -1.92
N THR A 56 -2.87 7.87 -2.44
CA THR A 56 -3.23 6.72 -3.28
C THR A 56 -4.19 7.13 -4.40
N HIS A 57 -4.13 6.49 -5.56
CA HIS A 57 -5.10 6.72 -6.62
C HIS A 57 -6.43 5.99 -6.32
N GLY A 58 -7.54 6.70 -6.45
CA GLY A 58 -8.90 6.18 -6.45
C GLY A 58 -9.62 6.47 -7.77
N ARG A 59 -10.92 6.21 -7.84
CA ARG A 59 -11.72 6.37 -9.07
C ARG A 59 -11.73 7.81 -9.60
N GLU A 60 -11.81 8.79 -8.71
CA GLU A 60 -11.95 10.22 -9.07
C GLU A 60 -10.62 10.98 -9.03
N GLY A 61 -9.50 10.27 -8.87
CA GLY A 61 -8.17 10.86 -8.80
C GLY A 61 -7.45 10.52 -7.49
N LEU A 62 -6.58 11.43 -7.05
CA LEU A 62 -5.73 11.19 -5.89
C LEU A 62 -6.51 11.36 -4.58
N LEU A 63 -6.32 10.42 -3.67
CA LEU A 63 -6.92 10.36 -2.35
C LEU A 63 -5.83 10.43 -1.28
N GLU A 64 -6.11 11.12 -0.17
CA GLU A 64 -5.27 11.07 1.01
C GLU A 64 -5.42 9.69 1.69
N GLY A 65 -4.30 9.07 2.02
CA GLY A 65 -4.25 7.77 2.67
C GLY A 65 -3.34 6.75 1.97
N MET A 66 -3.20 5.61 2.63
CA MET A 66 -2.28 4.56 2.20
C MET A 66 -2.87 3.60 1.16
N GLY A 67 -2.00 3.03 0.33
CA GLY A 67 -2.29 1.83 -0.44
C GLY A 67 -2.47 0.59 0.44
N VAL A 68 -2.93 -0.52 -0.13
CA VAL A 68 -3.25 -1.76 0.61
C VAL A 68 -2.01 -2.37 1.29
N THR A 69 -0.90 -2.53 0.56
CA THR A 69 0.36 -3.06 1.10
C THR A 69 0.95 -2.12 2.15
N ALA A 70 0.96 -0.81 1.88
CA ALA A 70 1.45 0.18 2.84
C ALA A 70 0.66 0.11 4.16
N ALA A 71 -0.67 0.11 4.11
CA ALA A 71 -1.52 -0.03 5.29
C ALA A 71 -1.20 -1.30 6.10
N LEU A 72 -1.07 -2.45 5.42
CA LEU A 72 -0.78 -3.72 6.10
C LEU A 72 0.59 -3.70 6.78
N LEU A 73 1.65 -3.25 6.10
CA LEU A 73 2.98 -3.17 6.67
C LEU A 73 3.04 -2.18 7.85
N GLN A 74 2.29 -1.07 7.78
CA GLN A 74 2.22 -0.12 8.89
C GLN A 74 1.55 -0.72 10.13
N ARG A 75 0.45 -1.49 9.98
CA ARG A 75 -0.19 -2.22 11.09
C ARG A 75 0.76 -3.17 11.81
N GLU A 76 1.73 -3.70 11.08
CA GLU A 76 2.76 -4.62 11.57
C GLU A 76 4.00 -3.90 12.13
N GLY A 77 3.95 -2.57 12.25
CA GLY A 77 4.99 -1.77 12.88
C GLY A 77 6.21 -1.50 11.98
N ILE A 78 6.13 -1.77 10.68
CA ILE A 78 7.21 -1.45 9.74
C ILE A 78 7.18 0.04 9.41
N ILE A 79 8.33 0.70 9.50
CA ILE A 79 8.48 2.11 9.16
C ILE A 79 8.40 2.27 7.65
N LEU A 80 7.46 3.08 7.16
CA LEU A 80 7.30 3.31 5.73
C LEU A 80 7.93 4.64 5.32
N VAL A 81 8.61 4.63 4.19
CA VAL A 81 9.21 5.81 3.56
C VAL A 81 8.72 5.89 2.13
N SER A 82 8.22 7.06 1.75
CA SER A 82 7.80 7.35 0.39
C SER A 82 9.00 7.53 -0.53
N ASP A 83 8.96 7.02 -1.77
CA ASP A 83 10.02 7.27 -2.76
C ASP A 83 10.19 8.76 -3.09
N GLU A 84 9.14 9.56 -2.89
CA GLU A 84 9.19 11.02 -3.07
C GLU A 84 9.98 11.72 -1.95
N GLU A 85 10.05 11.16 -0.74
CA GLU A 85 10.86 11.68 0.36
C GLU A 85 12.36 11.42 0.15
N LEU A 86 12.70 10.42 -0.65
CA LEU A 86 14.09 10.06 -0.97
C LEU A 86 14.70 10.95 -2.06
N LYS A 87 13.89 11.64 -2.86
CA LYS A 87 14.37 12.53 -3.94
C LYS A 87 15.09 13.77 -3.40
N GLY A 88 15.13 13.97 -2.08
CA GLY A 88 15.90 15.00 -1.39
C GLY A 88 17.22 14.50 -0.77
N LEU A 89 17.62 13.24 -1.01
CA LEU A 89 18.94 12.75 -0.59
C LEU A 89 20.00 13.28 -1.58
N PRO A 90 21.12 13.85 -1.06
CA PRO A 90 22.20 14.40 -1.87
C PRO A 90 22.88 13.34 -2.76
#